data_AF-A0A3D3JVJ4-F1
#
_entry.id   AF-A0A3D3JVJ4-F1
#
_cell.length_a   1.000
_cell.length_b   1.000
_cell.length_c   1.000
_cell.angle_alpha   90.00
_cell.angle_beta   90.00
_cell.angle_gamma   90.00
#
_symmetry.space_group_name_H-M   'P 1'
#
loop_
_entity.id
_entity.type
_entity.pdbx_description
1 polymer ?
#
loop_
_entity_poly.entity_id
_entity_poly.type
_entity_poly.pdbx_seq_one_letter_code
_entity_poly.pdbx_strand_id
1 'polypeptide(L)'
;MKSAYELAMEKFGGDATPKLTAQQKAEIAEIDNRFKAKIAEAEVMSQQQIDQAADDPAKVDQMREALATEIRRMREKAERQKNKIRERET
;
A
#
# COMPACT_ATOMS: atom_id res chain seq x y z
N MET A 1 -39.82 -6.04 -4.94
CA MET A 1 -39.17 -5.02 -5.80
C MET A 1 -37.69 -5.31 -5.76
N LYS A 2 -37.02 -5.46 -6.92
CA LYS A 2 -35.57 -5.66 -6.97
C LYS A 2 -34.86 -4.36 -6.55
N SER A 3 -33.74 -4.46 -5.85
CA SER A 3 -32.97 -3.28 -5.43
C SER A 3 -32.23 -2.66 -6.61
N ALA A 4 -31.94 -1.36 -6.54
CA ALA A 4 -31.17 -0.64 -7.57
C ALA A 4 -29.79 -1.27 -7.83
N TYR A 5 -29.21 -1.95 -6.83
CA TYR A 5 -27.95 -2.66 -6.94
C TYR A 5 -28.07 -3.92 -7.81
N GLU A 6 -29.17 -4.67 -7.67
CA GLU A 6 -29.46 -5.86 -8.48
C GLU A 6 -29.69 -5.47 -9.94
N LEU A 7 -30.38 -4.34 -10.18
CA LEU A 7 -30.62 -3.84 -11.53
C LEU A 7 -29.33 -3.35 -12.23
N ALA A 8 -28.39 -2.79 -11.46
CA ALA A 8 -27.09 -2.33 -11.97
C ALA A 8 -26.18 -3.51 -12.34
N MET A 9 -26.22 -4.60 -11.58
CA MET A 9 -25.52 -5.86 -11.87
C MET A 9 -26.07 -6.53 -13.14
N GLU A 10 -27.41 -6.55 -13.30
CA GLU A 10 -28.09 -7.18 -14.44
C GLU A 10 -27.77 -6.48 -15.78
N LYS A 11 -27.50 -5.16 -15.76
CA LYS A 11 -27.13 -4.38 -16.96
C LYS A 11 -25.67 -4.53 -17.39
N PHE A 12 -24.79 -5.04 -16.53
CA PHE A 12 -23.34 -5.10 -16.81
C PHE A 12 -22.84 -6.46 -17.31
N GLY A 13 -23.74 -7.33 -17.79
CA GLY A 13 -23.41 -8.60 -18.41
C GLY A 13 -23.00 -9.65 -17.38
N GLY A 14 -23.77 -10.74 -17.29
CA GLY A 14 -23.44 -11.89 -16.44
C GLY A 14 -22.02 -12.42 -16.68
N ASP A 15 -21.47 -13.04 -15.63
CA ASP A 15 -20.10 -13.59 -15.51
C ASP A 15 -18.99 -12.60 -15.14
N ALA A 16 -19.14 -11.94 -13.99
CA ALA A 16 -17.98 -11.48 -13.24
C ALA A 16 -18.12 -11.95 -11.80
N THR A 17 -17.32 -12.96 -11.43
CA THR A 17 -16.90 -13.15 -10.04
C THR A 17 -16.59 -11.79 -9.42
N PRO A 18 -17.04 -11.49 -8.19
CA PRO A 18 -16.91 -10.15 -7.64
C PRO A 18 -15.44 -9.74 -7.63
N LYS A 19 -15.07 -8.78 -8.49
CA LYS A 19 -13.80 -8.03 -8.44
C LYS A 19 -13.81 -7.21 -7.15
N LEU A 20 -13.52 -7.87 -6.02
CA LEU A 20 -13.47 -7.39 -4.64
C LEU A 20 -14.76 -6.72 -4.12
N THR A 21 -15.21 -7.10 -2.93
CA THR A 21 -16.31 -6.41 -2.23
C THR A 21 -15.93 -4.96 -1.93
N ALA A 22 -16.94 -4.10 -1.70
CA ALA A 22 -16.69 -2.71 -1.29
C ALA A 22 -15.85 -2.63 -0.01
N GLN A 23 -16.08 -3.56 0.94
CA GLN A 23 -15.29 -3.67 2.16
C GLN A 23 -13.83 -4.05 1.86
N GLN A 24 -13.58 -5.06 1.02
CA GLN A 24 -12.22 -5.43 0.61
C GLN A 24 -11.47 -4.26 -0.05
N LYS A 25 -12.16 -3.48 -0.88
CA LYS A 25 -11.58 -2.27 -1.51
C LYS A 25 -11.21 -1.21 -0.46
N ALA A 26 -12.08 -0.97 0.52
CA ALA A 26 -11.83 -0.04 1.61
C ALA A 26 -10.63 -0.47 2.46
N GLU A 27 -10.56 -1.76 2.86
CA GLU A 27 -9.42 -2.30 3.63
C GLU A 27 -8.09 -2.17 2.86
N ILE A 28 -8.10 -2.43 1.55
CA ILE A 28 -6.92 -2.25 0.69
C ILE A 28 -6.48 -0.78 0.65
N ALA A 29 -7.41 0.15 0.48
CA ALA A 29 -7.11 1.59 0.46
C ALA A 29 -6.54 2.07 1.80
N GLU A 30 -7.05 1.55 2.92
CA GLU A 30 -6.51 1.85 4.24
C GLU A 30 -5.06 1.37 4.40
N ILE A 31 -4.74 0.16 3.91
CA ILE A 31 -3.37 -0.35 3.90
C ILE A 31 -2.46 0.57 3.09
N ASP A 32 -2.87 0.95 1.88
CA ASP A 32 -2.08 1.84 1.02
C ASP A 32 -1.82 3.19 1.70
N ASN A 33 -2.85 3.81 2.28
CA ASN A 33 -2.70 5.08 3.00
C ASN A 33 -1.75 4.95 4.19
N ARG A 34 -1.89 3.88 4.99
CA ARG A 34 -1.03 3.65 6.15
C ARG A 34 0.43 3.44 5.76
N PHE A 35 0.71 2.63 4.74
CA PHE A 35 2.09 2.40 4.31
C PHE A 35 2.69 3.60 3.58
N LYS A 36 1.88 4.38 2.84
CA LYS A 36 2.33 5.65 2.27
C LYS A 36 2.77 6.63 3.35
N ALA A 37 1.99 6.77 4.43
CA ALA A 37 2.36 7.62 5.55
C ALA A 37 3.67 7.17 6.23
N LYS A 38 3.82 5.87 6.48
CA LYS A 38 5.05 5.30 7.06
C LYS A 38 6.29 5.49 6.20
N ILE A 39 6.15 5.34 4.88
CA ILE A 39 7.25 5.58 3.95
C ILE A 39 7.65 7.06 3.98
N ALA A 40 6.68 7.97 3.93
CA ALA A 40 6.96 9.40 3.99
C ALA A 40 7.64 9.80 5.32
N GLU A 41 7.19 9.23 6.44
CA GLU A 41 7.82 9.44 7.75
C GLU A 41 9.28 8.98 7.76
N ALA A 42 9.55 7.76 7.27
CA ALA A 42 10.91 7.23 7.16
C ALA A 42 11.80 8.10 6.25
N GLU A 43 11.28 8.52 5.09
CA GLU A 43 11.99 9.41 4.16
C GLU A 43 12.36 10.75 4.83
N VAL A 44 11.41 11.39 5.53
CA VAL A 44 11.65 12.66 6.23
C VAL A 44 12.70 12.50 7.33
N MET A 45 12.58 11.46 8.17
CA MET A 45 13.52 11.22 9.26
C MET A 45 14.93 10.91 8.74
N SER A 46 15.04 10.03 7.74
CA SER A 46 16.33 9.68 7.15
C SER A 46 16.96 10.86 6.41
N GLN A 47 16.18 11.70 5.73
CA GLN A 47 16.71 12.90 5.07
C GLN A 47 17.35 13.85 6.10
N GLN A 48 16.68 14.09 7.23
CA GLN A 48 17.26 14.92 8.31
C GLN A 48 18.59 14.36 8.81
N GLN A 49 18.72 13.04 8.92
CA GLN A 49 19.97 12.41 9.37
C GLN A 49 21.06 12.43 8.29
N ILE A 50 20.69 12.29 7.02
CA ILE A 50 21.62 12.41 5.88
C ILE A 50 22.19 13.83 5.82
N ASP A 51 21.35 14.85 5.98
CA ASP A 51 21.79 16.25 5.97
C ASP A 51 22.77 16.55 7.12
N GLN A 52 22.57 15.92 8.28
CA GLN A 52 23.49 16.02 9.43
C GLN A 52 24.82 15.27 9.23
N ALA A 53 24.86 14.29 8.34
CA ALA A 53 26.04 13.48 8.03
C ALA A 53 26.73 13.91 6.73
N ALA A 54 26.45 15.11 6.23
CA ALA A 54 26.91 15.57 4.92
C ALA A 54 28.44 15.62 4.75
N ASP A 55 29.18 15.65 5.86
CA ASP A 55 30.65 15.61 5.91
C ASP A 55 31.25 14.19 5.81
N ASP A 56 30.41 13.15 5.90
CA ASP A 56 30.80 11.74 5.76
C ASP A 56 30.02 11.06 4.61
N PRO A 57 30.55 11.14 3.37
CA PRO A 57 29.90 10.55 2.21
C PRO A 57 29.64 9.05 2.33
N ALA A 58 30.55 8.31 2.97
CA ALA A 58 30.40 6.86 3.14
C ALA A 58 29.21 6.53 4.05
N LYS A 59 29.03 7.31 5.13
CA LYS A 59 27.87 7.18 6.01
C LYS A 59 26.58 7.59 5.31
N VAL A 60 26.59 8.67 4.53
CA VAL A 60 25.42 9.08 3.72
C VAL A 60 24.96 7.97 2.77
N ASP A 61 25.89 7.33 2.07
CA ASP A 61 25.57 6.24 1.15
C ASP A 61 24.98 5.02 1.89
N GLN A 62 25.56 4.64 3.03
CA GLN A 62 24.99 3.57 3.88
C GLN A 62 23.57 3.89 4.35
N MET A 63 23.29 5.14 4.75
CA MET A 63 21.97 5.56 5.20
C MET A 63 20.94 5.55 4.06
N ARG A 64 21.34 5.94 2.84
CA ARG A 64 20.48 5.85 1.65
C ARG A 64 20.16 4.41 1.28
N GLU A 65 21.15 3.51 1.33
CA GLU A 65 20.94 2.09 1.07
C GLU A 65 20.01 1.44 2.10
N ALA A 66 20.21 1.79 3.38
CA ALA A 66 19.35 1.34 4.46
C ALA A 66 17.89 1.80 4.27
N LEU A 67 17.68 3.09 3.96
CA LEU A 67 16.35 3.65 3.67
C LEU A 67 15.70 2.93 2.47
N ALA A 68 16.43 2.72 1.38
CA ALA A 68 15.90 2.04 0.19
C ALA A 68 15.47 0.60 0.52
N THR A 69 16.27 -0.12 1.32
CA THR A 69 15.96 -1.47 1.79
C THR A 69 14.71 -1.48 2.67
N GLU A 70 14.57 -0.51 3.57
CA GLU A 70 13.42 -0.39 4.46
C GLU A 70 12.13 -0.10 3.69
N ILE A 71 12.16 0.87 2.76
CA ILE A 71 11.03 1.21 1.88
C ILE A 71 10.59 -0.02 1.08
N ARG A 72 11.54 -0.78 0.52
CA ARG A 72 11.24 -2.02 -0.19
C ARG A 72 10.52 -3.03 0.71
N ARG A 73 11.04 -3.27 1.92
CA ARG A 73 10.41 -4.19 2.90
C ARG A 73 9.00 -3.73 3.27
N MET A 74 8.78 -2.42 3.44
CA MET A 74 7.46 -1.86 3.72
C MET A 74 6.48 -2.09 2.57
N ARG A 75 6.89 -1.84 1.32
CA ARG A 75 6.06 -2.08 0.13
C ARG A 75 5.71 -3.55 -0.04
N GLU A 76 6.67 -4.45 0.13
CA GLU A 76 6.42 -5.89 0.09
C GLU A 76 5.45 -6.33 1.19
N LYS A 77 5.55 -5.77 2.39
CA LYS A 77 4.61 -6.05 3.49
C LYS A 77 3.20 -5.53 3.16
N ALA A 78 3.09 -4.34 2.56
CA ALA A 78 1.81 -3.79 2.10
C ALA A 78 1.16 -4.70 1.06
N GLU A 79 1.90 -5.13 0.04
CA GLU A 79 1.39 -6.04 -0.99
C GLU A 79 0.96 -7.38 -0.41
N ARG A 80 1.75 -7.98 0.50
CA ARG A 80 1.34 -9.22 1.18
C ARG A 80 0.02 -9.06 1.94
N GLN A 81 -0.21 -7.90 2.58
CA GLN A 81 -1.47 -7.66 3.29
C GLN A 81 -2.64 -7.43 2.33
N LYS A 82 -2.42 -6.69 1.23
CA LYS A 82 -3.44 -6.51 0.20
C LYS A 82 -3.82 -7.83 -0.46
N ASN A 83 -2.85 -8.70 -0.75
CA ASN A 83 -3.11 -10.02 -1.32
C ASN A 83 -3.96 -10.90 -0.40
N LYS A 84 -3.70 -10.89 0.92
CA LYS A 84 -4.55 -11.59 1.88
C LYS A 84 -6.01 -11.12 1.84
N ILE A 85 -6.25 -9.84 1.61
CA ILE A 85 -7.63 -9.32 1.48
C ILE A 85 -8.23 -9.76 0.14
N ARG A 86 -7.45 -9.74 -0.94
CA ARG A 86 -7.88 -10.18 -2.27
C ARG A 86 -8.23 -11.67 -2.32
N GLU A 87 -7.53 -12.49 -1.53
CA GLU A 87 -7.72 -13.94 -1.43
C GLU A 87 -8.83 -14.34 -0.45
N ARG A 88 -9.40 -13.41 0.33
CA ARG A 88 -10.57 -13.72 1.16
C ARG A 88 -11.76 -14.04 0.26
N GLU A 89 -12.39 -15.17 0.51
CA GLU A 89 -13.66 -15.54 -0.09
C GLU A 89 -14.72 -14.49 0.27
N THR A 90 -15.56 -14.14 -0.71
CA THR A 90 -16.60 -13.11 -0.61
C THR A 90 -17.90 -13.64 -0.03
#